data_AF-C3ZE28-F1
#
_entry.id   AF-C3ZE28-F1
#
_cell.length_a   1.000
_cell.length_b   1.000
_cell.length_c   1.000
_cell.angle_alpha   90.00
_cell.angle_beta   90.00
_cell.angle_gamma   90.00
#
_symmetry.space_group_name_H-M   'P 1'
#
loop_
_entity.id
_entity.type
_entity.pdbx_description
1 polymer ?
#
loop_
_entity_poly.entity_id
_entity_poly.type
_entity_poly.pdbx_seq_one_letter_code
_entity_poly.pdbx_strand_id
1 'polypeptide(L)'
;METIKLLSVPCKGVNVKMNDSQTSSALARILEKYKEGPKGFSRSRGGGQGEGEDTTMVSGGPLRHQTFCFTCVLGLYGCRWRQQVDPNEKRWVERIWFVVMLMAVGFVSFWMYFWLVVWNDADDFNWWIYQQTGKWVNWYWVILAATSTAFGYAVFLLLLAAIHVCFEIPVYLHWLHKILVVLLLCGCTACVVLIQQLWLDGFRLAWLSLQMTGPWLHLGAVGLMTVCSWVIAGQWAQVRTLALQIFWFVFYLGVMGGLYVAPLFITSPCFITVDQQPQKPKIGGHRGAPMLAPENTLLSFQAAIDNNATMIETDVQISIDGVPFLMHDGDLRRTTNIAEVFPNRVNDNAATFNISELKRLNAGKWFLQTDPFGTVGGMSARRRALIANQSVGTFQDFLQLANKYNVRVIFDLYPPPRGHPFHKNFANYTLNFVLNSGLPQSSNPFHYRVLWITTDVLSGVCIIVCFLVQRRRKACRRNHVENVRLETIEEEVSFPSHDNPRRRLLSDNPADVMDEDEDEGLGSASLGGTLAFDMDLPVVQHEEVAVEL
;
A
#
# COMPACT_ATOMS: atom_id res chain seq x y z
N MET A 1 0.13 13.74 -45.99
CA MET A 1 0.54 15.16 -46.06
C MET A 1 -0.08 15.83 -44.86
N GLU A 2 0.55 16.35 -43.82
CA GLU A 2 1.95 16.66 -43.44
C GLU A 2 2.06 16.38 -41.93
N THR A 3 3.03 15.60 -41.47
CA THR A 3 4.27 16.05 -40.79
C THR A 3 4.07 16.66 -39.40
N ILE A 4 4.27 15.86 -38.34
CA ILE A 4 4.84 16.34 -37.08
C ILE A 4 6.08 15.50 -36.78
N LYS A 5 7.23 16.17 -36.89
CA LYS A 5 8.58 15.73 -36.58
C LYS A 5 8.93 16.06 -35.12
N LEU A 6 9.90 15.29 -34.59
CA LEU A 6 10.75 15.49 -33.40
C LEU A 6 10.14 14.93 -32.10
N LEU A 7 10.81 14.03 -31.37
CA LEU A 7 12.25 14.00 -31.04
C LEU A 7 12.87 12.59 -31.17
N SER A 8 13.69 12.40 -32.20
CA SER A 8 14.79 11.45 -32.21
C SER A 8 16.06 12.20 -31.79
N VAL A 9 16.72 11.75 -30.74
CA VAL A 9 18.05 12.26 -30.35
C VAL A 9 19.09 11.41 -31.09
N PRO A 10 19.99 11.99 -31.92
CA PRO A 10 21.06 11.24 -32.53
C PRO A 10 22.17 11.01 -31.50
N CYS A 11 22.47 9.75 -31.19
CA CYS A 11 23.68 9.39 -30.48
C CYS A 11 24.89 9.78 -31.33
N LYS A 12 25.76 10.65 -30.79
CA LYS A 12 27.07 10.96 -31.38
C LYS A 12 27.86 9.67 -31.54
N GLY A 13 28.21 9.37 -32.79
CA GLY A 13 29.07 8.24 -33.14
C GLY A 13 30.45 8.39 -32.52
N VAL A 14 30.86 7.39 -31.73
CA VAL A 14 32.26 7.10 -31.49
C VAL A 14 32.73 6.26 -32.67
N ASN A 15 33.58 6.86 -33.50
CA ASN A 15 34.18 6.23 -34.66
C ASN A 15 35.28 5.26 -34.20
N VAL A 16 34.92 4.01 -33.90
CA VAL A 16 35.89 2.93 -33.70
C VAL A 16 36.09 2.26 -35.06
N LYS A 17 37.19 2.58 -35.74
CA LYS A 17 37.69 1.74 -36.85
C LYS A 17 38.09 0.39 -36.26
N MET A 18 37.25 -0.63 -36.41
CA MET A 18 37.66 -2.01 -36.23
C MET A 18 38.28 -2.51 -37.54
N ASN A 19 39.50 -3.03 -37.46
CA ASN A 19 40.16 -3.71 -38.57
C ASN A 19 39.47 -5.05 -38.83
N ASP A 20 38.89 -5.21 -40.02
CA ASP A 20 38.18 -6.41 -40.48
C ASP A 20 39.04 -7.69 -40.57
N SER A 21 40.36 -7.61 -40.31
CA SER A 21 41.24 -8.80 -40.33
C SER A 21 41.27 -9.60 -39.02
N GLN A 22 40.82 -9.03 -37.90
CA GLN A 22 40.91 -9.69 -36.58
C GLN A 22 39.64 -10.48 -36.19
N THR A 23 38.46 -10.07 -36.68
CA THR A 23 37.17 -10.74 -36.42
C THR A 23 37.03 -12.07 -37.18
N SER A 24 37.59 -12.17 -38.39
CA SER A 24 37.57 -13.42 -39.17
C SER A 24 38.46 -14.52 -38.56
N SER A 25 39.61 -14.15 -37.98
CA SER A 25 40.53 -15.08 -37.30
C SER A 25 39.96 -15.62 -35.98
N ALA A 26 39.16 -14.84 -35.25
CA ALA A 26 38.54 -15.28 -33.99
C ALA A 26 37.38 -16.25 -34.23
N LEU A 27 36.54 -16.00 -35.24
CA LEU A 27 35.44 -16.88 -35.60
C LEU A 27 35.93 -18.22 -36.19
N ALA A 28 37.01 -18.19 -36.99
CA ALA A 28 37.63 -19.39 -37.54
C ALA A 28 38.20 -20.31 -36.44
N ARG A 29 38.84 -19.74 -35.40
CA ARG A 29 39.36 -20.51 -34.26
C ARG A 29 38.27 -21.12 -33.37
N ILE A 30 37.10 -20.47 -33.28
CA ILE A 30 35.95 -21.00 -32.51
C ILE A 30 35.27 -22.14 -33.28
N LEU A 31 35.19 -22.05 -34.61
CA LEU A 31 34.62 -23.11 -35.46
C LEU A 31 35.55 -24.33 -35.59
N GLU A 32 36.87 -24.15 -35.58
CA GLU A 32 37.83 -25.25 -35.60
C GLU A 32 37.78 -26.08 -34.31
N LYS A 33 37.57 -25.41 -33.17
CA LYS A 33 37.38 -26.06 -31.86
C LYS A 33 36.09 -26.87 -31.74
N TYR A 34 35.12 -26.65 -32.63
CA TYR A 34 33.84 -27.37 -32.69
C TYR A 34 33.87 -28.60 -33.63
N LYS A 35 34.89 -28.72 -34.50
CA LYS A 35 35.07 -29.89 -35.38
C LYS A 35 35.77 -31.06 -34.70
N GLU A 36 36.47 -30.84 -33.60
CA GLU A 36 37.04 -31.92 -32.78
C GLU A 36 36.03 -32.41 -31.74
N GLY A 37 35.14 -33.32 -32.17
CA GLY A 37 34.34 -34.13 -31.24
C GLY A 37 35.23 -35.03 -30.35
N PRO A 38 34.72 -35.54 -29.21
CA PRO A 38 35.52 -36.35 -28.30
C PRO A 38 35.97 -37.63 -29.00
N LYS A 39 37.29 -37.83 -29.10
CA LYS A 39 37.91 -39.05 -29.66
C LYS A 39 37.48 -40.26 -28.83
N GLY A 40 36.52 -41.01 -29.36
CA GLY A 40 36.16 -42.34 -28.89
C GLY A 40 37.35 -43.29 -29.09
N PHE A 41 37.74 -43.94 -28.02
CA PHE A 41 38.84 -44.89 -27.96
C PHE A 41 38.58 -46.08 -28.90
N SER A 42 39.56 -46.36 -29.76
CA SER A 42 39.60 -47.47 -30.70
C SER A 42 39.48 -48.83 -29.99
N ARG A 43 38.56 -49.68 -30.47
CA ARG A 43 38.40 -51.07 -30.00
C ARG A 43 39.31 -51.98 -30.83
N SER A 44 40.48 -52.34 -30.30
CA SER A 44 41.33 -53.40 -30.87
C SER A 44 40.90 -54.77 -30.31
N ARG A 45 40.76 -55.74 -31.21
CA ARG A 45 40.58 -57.18 -30.93
C ARG A 45 41.93 -57.78 -30.53
N GLY A 46 41.96 -58.54 -29.44
CA GLY A 46 43.03 -59.49 -29.11
C GLY A 46 42.50 -60.50 -28.10
N GLY A 47 42.44 -61.77 -28.48
CA GLY A 47 42.04 -62.89 -27.62
C GLY A 47 43.23 -63.47 -26.86
N GLY A 48 42.94 -64.31 -25.85
CA GLY A 48 43.92 -65.12 -25.13
C GLY A 48 43.46 -65.48 -23.72
N GLN A 49 43.38 -66.78 -23.45
CA GLN A 49 42.96 -67.46 -22.20
C GLN A 49 43.86 -67.16 -20.99
N GLY A 50 43.36 -67.40 -19.78
CA GLY A 50 44.19 -67.60 -18.58
C GLY A 50 43.43 -67.48 -17.26
N GLU A 51 43.60 -68.49 -16.40
CA GLU A 51 42.94 -68.78 -15.13
C GLU A 51 43.20 -67.79 -13.98
N GLY A 52 42.36 -67.88 -12.94
CA GLY A 52 42.84 -68.00 -11.55
C GLY A 52 43.10 -66.71 -10.75
N GLU A 53 42.39 -66.61 -9.63
CA GLU A 53 42.63 -65.80 -8.41
C GLU A 53 43.91 -64.94 -8.33
N ASP A 54 43.76 -63.64 -8.04
CA ASP A 54 44.35 -63.09 -6.81
C ASP A 54 43.83 -61.70 -6.44
N THR A 55 43.59 -61.54 -5.15
CA THR A 55 43.33 -60.28 -4.46
C THR A 55 44.53 -59.34 -4.55
N THR A 56 44.42 -58.20 -5.25
CA THR A 56 45.30 -57.04 -5.01
C THR A 56 44.58 -55.71 -5.22
N MET A 57 44.62 -54.88 -4.18
CA MET A 57 44.31 -53.45 -4.25
C MET A 57 45.31 -52.75 -5.19
N VAL A 58 44.81 -52.02 -6.18
CA VAL A 58 45.52 -50.92 -6.87
C VAL A 58 44.46 -49.85 -7.15
N SER A 59 44.31 -48.85 -6.28
CA SER A 59 44.95 -47.53 -6.39
C SER A 59 44.53 -46.73 -7.64
N GLY A 60 43.59 -45.81 -7.43
CA GLY A 60 43.72 -44.40 -7.80
C GLY A 60 43.94 -44.05 -9.28
N GLY A 61 42.85 -43.68 -9.97
CA GLY A 61 42.87 -42.77 -11.13
C GLY A 61 42.16 -41.44 -10.77
N PRO A 62 42.69 -40.26 -11.14
CA PRO A 62 42.35 -39.00 -10.49
C PRO A 62 41.24 -38.17 -11.17
N LEU A 63 40.49 -37.47 -10.30
CA LEU A 63 39.82 -36.16 -10.47
C LEU A 63 38.57 -36.04 -11.36
N ARG A 64 37.45 -35.71 -10.71
CA ARG A 64 36.83 -34.40 -10.94
C ARG A 64 36.16 -33.90 -9.67
N HIS A 65 36.64 -32.76 -9.16
CA HIS A 65 36.14 -32.06 -7.98
C HIS A 65 34.60 -32.08 -7.90
N GLN A 66 34.04 -32.82 -6.94
CA GLN A 66 32.75 -32.46 -6.38
C GLN A 66 32.99 -31.16 -5.60
N THR A 67 32.80 -30.02 -6.26
CA THR A 67 32.73 -28.73 -5.59
C THR A 67 31.64 -28.85 -4.53
N PHE A 68 31.93 -28.46 -3.29
CA PHE A 68 31.00 -28.47 -2.15
C PHE A 68 29.57 -28.01 -2.52
N CYS A 69 29.48 -26.99 -3.39
CA CYS A 69 28.24 -26.47 -3.95
C CYS A 69 27.38 -27.52 -4.69
N PHE A 70 27.98 -28.42 -5.48
CA PHE A 70 27.28 -29.48 -6.21
C PHE A 70 26.66 -30.50 -5.25
N THR A 71 27.40 -30.90 -4.21
CA THR A 71 26.91 -31.81 -3.17
C THR A 71 25.79 -31.18 -2.33
N CYS A 72 25.88 -29.88 -2.05
CA CYS A 72 24.82 -29.14 -1.38
C CYS A 72 23.52 -29.09 -2.20
N VAL A 73 23.61 -28.83 -3.50
CA VAL A 73 22.44 -28.77 -4.39
C VAL A 73 21.72 -30.13 -4.47
N LEU A 74 22.48 -31.22 -4.66
CA LEU A 74 21.95 -32.59 -4.66
C LEU A 74 21.36 -33.00 -3.29
N GLY A 75 22.00 -32.59 -2.20
CA GLY A 75 21.56 -32.85 -0.83
C GLY A 75 20.27 -32.11 -0.47
N LEU A 76 20.18 -30.82 -0.79
CA LEU A 76 19.03 -29.98 -0.41
C LEU A 76 17.78 -30.23 -1.25
N TYR A 77 17.92 -30.69 -2.49
CA TYR A 77 16.77 -30.98 -3.37
C TYR A 77 16.29 -32.43 -3.28
N GLY A 78 17.23 -33.37 -3.22
CA GLY A 78 16.97 -34.82 -3.32
C GLY A 78 17.39 -35.63 -2.09
N CYS A 79 17.94 -35.02 -1.04
CA CYS A 79 18.61 -35.69 0.08
C CYS A 79 19.76 -36.62 -0.33
N ARG A 80 20.40 -36.34 -1.48
CA ARG A 80 21.52 -37.13 -2.02
C ARG A 80 22.85 -36.43 -1.80
N TRP A 81 23.45 -36.64 -0.63
CA TRP A 81 24.77 -36.10 -0.30
C TRP A 81 25.93 -36.84 -0.98
N ARG A 82 25.64 -37.93 -1.70
CA ARG A 82 26.58 -38.66 -2.58
C ARG A 82 25.88 -39.00 -3.89
N GLN A 83 26.63 -39.02 -4.99
CA GLN A 83 26.13 -39.25 -6.34
C GLN A 83 25.75 -40.74 -6.53
N GLN A 84 24.58 -41.11 -6.03
CA GLN A 84 24.03 -42.46 -6.15
C GLN A 84 22.75 -42.36 -6.98
N VAL A 85 22.80 -42.84 -8.21
CA VAL A 85 21.64 -42.89 -9.12
C VAL A 85 20.96 -44.22 -8.90
N ASP A 86 19.73 -44.21 -8.40
CA ASP A 86 18.92 -45.42 -8.30
C ASP A 86 18.45 -45.83 -9.72
N PRO A 87 18.83 -47.01 -10.22
CA PRO A 87 18.47 -47.47 -11.56
C PRO A 87 16.96 -47.69 -11.76
N ASN A 88 16.16 -47.78 -10.69
CA ASN A 88 14.70 -47.98 -10.75
C ASN A 88 13.89 -46.67 -10.78
N GLU A 89 14.54 -45.51 -10.80
CA GLU A 89 13.84 -44.23 -10.80
C GLU A 89 13.10 -43.93 -12.10
N LYS A 90 11.78 -43.84 -11.99
CA LYS A 90 10.88 -43.48 -13.08
C LYS A 90 11.02 -41.98 -13.41
N ARG A 91 11.88 -41.65 -14.36
CA ARG A 91 12.13 -40.27 -14.84
C ARG A 91 10.87 -39.47 -15.21
N TRP A 92 9.77 -40.12 -15.60
CA TRP A 92 8.51 -39.45 -15.92
C TRP A 92 7.78 -38.93 -14.67
N VAL A 93 7.94 -39.59 -13.50
CA VAL A 93 7.34 -39.16 -12.23
C VAL A 93 7.95 -37.83 -11.78
N GLU A 94 9.27 -37.70 -11.88
CA GLU A 94 9.97 -36.47 -11.50
C GLU A 94 9.60 -35.28 -12.42
N ARG A 95 9.32 -35.54 -13.70
CA ARG A 95 8.79 -34.51 -14.62
C ARG A 95 7.42 -34.01 -14.20
N ILE A 96 6.53 -34.90 -13.74
CA ILE A 96 5.22 -34.50 -13.19
C ILE A 96 5.41 -33.64 -11.95
N TRP A 97 6.29 -34.05 -11.03
CA TRP A 97 6.56 -33.28 -9.82
C TRP A 97 7.21 -31.93 -10.08
N PHE A 98 8.02 -31.80 -11.13
CA PHE A 98 8.52 -30.50 -11.57
C PHE A 98 7.39 -29.57 -12.03
N VAL A 99 6.40 -30.10 -12.77
CA VAL A 99 5.20 -29.33 -13.16
C VAL A 99 4.36 -28.95 -11.94
N VAL A 100 4.14 -29.87 -11.00
CA VAL A 100 3.43 -29.59 -9.73
C VAL A 100 4.16 -28.50 -8.93
N MET A 101 5.50 -28.50 -8.91
CA MET A 101 6.30 -27.46 -8.26
C MET A 101 6.09 -26.09 -8.90
N LEU A 102 6.09 -26.01 -10.23
CA LEU A 102 5.82 -24.77 -10.96
C LEU A 102 4.42 -24.22 -10.65
N MET A 103 3.42 -25.11 -10.61
CA MET A 103 2.05 -24.75 -10.22
C MET A 103 1.99 -24.25 -8.77
N ALA A 104 2.70 -24.90 -7.85
CA ALA A 104 2.78 -24.48 -6.44
C ALA A 104 3.42 -23.11 -6.28
N VAL A 105 4.53 -22.84 -6.98
CA VAL A 105 5.16 -21.51 -6.98
C VAL A 105 4.21 -20.47 -7.52
N GLY A 106 3.53 -20.73 -8.65
CA GLY A 106 2.56 -19.80 -9.23
C GLY A 106 1.40 -19.48 -8.27
N PHE A 107 0.83 -20.52 -7.64
CA PHE A 107 -0.28 -20.38 -6.70
C PHE A 107 0.12 -19.61 -5.43
N VAL A 108 1.28 -19.95 -4.85
CA VAL A 108 1.78 -19.26 -3.64
C VAL A 108 2.26 -17.85 -3.97
N SER A 109 2.74 -17.58 -5.19
CA SER A 109 3.04 -16.22 -5.64
C SER A 109 1.79 -15.36 -5.70
N PHE A 110 0.69 -15.89 -6.23
CA PHE A 110 -0.61 -15.22 -6.22
C PHE A 110 -1.10 -14.97 -4.79
N TRP A 111 -0.98 -15.97 -3.92
CA TRP A 111 -1.38 -15.85 -2.51
C TRP A 111 -0.53 -14.82 -1.75
N MET A 112 0.78 -14.78 -1.98
CA MET A 112 1.67 -13.76 -1.44
C MET A 112 1.29 -12.37 -1.96
N TYR A 113 1.02 -12.25 -3.27
CA TYR A 113 0.58 -11.00 -3.88
C TYR A 113 -0.72 -10.49 -3.27
N PHE A 114 -1.70 -11.36 -3.01
CA PHE A 114 -2.94 -11.01 -2.32
C PHE A 114 -2.65 -10.29 -0.99
N TRP A 115 -1.84 -10.89 -0.12
CA TRP A 115 -1.52 -10.31 1.20
C TRP A 115 -0.70 -9.01 1.12
N LEU A 116 0.16 -8.89 0.12
CA LEU A 116 0.89 -7.63 -0.13
C LEU A 116 -0.05 -6.51 -0.58
N VAL A 117 -1.08 -6.83 -1.37
CA VAL A 117 -2.05 -5.84 -1.85
C VAL A 117 -3.02 -5.42 -0.74
N VAL A 118 -3.52 -6.36 0.05
CA VAL A 118 -4.46 -6.05 1.14
C VAL A 118 -3.80 -5.44 2.38
N TRP A 119 -2.51 -5.09 2.29
CA TRP A 119 -1.79 -4.44 3.39
C TRP A 119 -2.45 -3.14 3.85
N ASN A 120 -2.99 -2.34 2.93
CA ASN A 120 -3.67 -1.09 3.27
C ASN A 120 -4.95 -1.32 4.10
N ASP A 121 -5.53 -2.51 4.03
CA ASP A 121 -6.76 -2.89 4.74
C ASP A 121 -6.44 -3.94 5.83
N ALA A 122 -5.18 -3.99 6.29
CA ALA A 122 -4.74 -4.96 7.30
C ALA A 122 -5.53 -4.81 8.62
N ASP A 123 -5.84 -3.57 9.01
CA ASP A 123 -6.58 -3.29 10.23
C ASP A 123 -8.05 -3.64 10.11
N ASP A 124 -8.67 -3.44 8.94
CA ASP A 124 -10.03 -3.90 8.65
C ASP A 124 -10.12 -5.42 8.79
N PHE A 125 -9.12 -6.14 8.27
CA PHE A 125 -9.04 -7.59 8.42
C PHE A 125 -8.86 -8.02 9.88
N ASN A 126 -7.97 -7.37 10.63
CA ASN A 126 -7.75 -7.67 12.06
C ASN A 126 -9.00 -7.36 12.89
N TRP A 127 -9.67 -6.24 12.61
CA TRP A 127 -10.91 -5.82 13.24
C TRP A 127 -12.05 -6.79 12.96
N TRP A 128 -12.16 -7.27 11.72
CA TRP A 128 -13.12 -8.30 11.36
C TRP A 128 -12.92 -9.57 12.21
N ILE A 129 -11.68 -10.05 12.40
CA ILE A 129 -11.40 -11.21 13.26
C ILE A 129 -11.69 -10.90 14.73
N TYR A 130 -11.37 -9.69 15.19
CA TYR A 130 -11.66 -9.25 16.54
C TYR A 130 -13.15 -9.31 16.85
N GLN A 131 -14.01 -8.85 15.94
CA GLN A 131 -15.46 -8.95 16.11
C GLN A 131 -15.96 -10.39 16.29
N GLN A 132 -15.30 -11.37 15.66
CA GLN A 132 -15.68 -12.78 15.79
C GLN A 132 -15.12 -13.45 17.06
N THR A 133 -13.92 -13.03 17.50
CA THR A 133 -13.15 -13.74 18.53
C THR A 133 -13.11 -13.03 19.88
N GLY A 134 -13.41 -11.74 19.93
CA GLY A 134 -13.25 -10.87 21.10
C GLY A 134 -11.79 -10.66 21.53
N LYS A 135 -10.81 -11.09 20.72
CA LYS A 135 -9.37 -10.97 21.04
C LYS A 135 -8.63 -10.22 19.94
N TRP A 136 -8.00 -9.12 20.32
CA TRP A 136 -7.19 -8.33 19.40
C TRP A 136 -5.85 -9.02 19.16
N VAL A 137 -5.62 -9.46 17.92
CA VAL A 137 -4.35 -10.04 17.45
C VAL A 137 -4.13 -9.54 16.04
N ASN A 138 -2.89 -9.16 15.72
CA ASN A 138 -2.52 -8.75 14.36
C ASN A 138 -2.32 -9.97 13.44
N TRP A 139 -3.44 -10.61 13.09
CA TRP A 139 -3.50 -11.81 12.25
C TRP A 139 -2.96 -11.56 10.84
N TYR A 140 -3.08 -10.35 10.32
CA TYR A 140 -2.49 -9.97 9.04
C TYR A 140 -1.00 -10.32 8.98
N TRP A 141 -0.19 -9.86 9.94
CA TRP A 141 1.25 -10.12 9.95
C TRP A 141 1.57 -11.60 10.16
N VAL A 142 0.77 -12.32 10.94
CA VAL A 142 0.93 -13.77 11.13
C VAL A 142 0.74 -14.52 9.80
N ILE A 143 -0.33 -14.21 9.06
CA ILE A 143 -0.61 -14.87 7.79
C ILE A 143 0.39 -14.45 6.71
N LEU A 144 0.80 -13.17 6.68
CA LEU A 144 1.82 -12.69 5.76
C LEU A 144 3.17 -13.38 6.02
N ALA A 145 3.58 -13.54 7.28
CA ALA A 145 4.82 -14.25 7.63
C ALA A 145 4.77 -15.73 7.23
N ALA A 146 3.66 -16.41 7.49
CA ALA A 146 3.44 -17.80 7.07
C ALA A 146 3.49 -17.94 5.54
N THR A 147 2.80 -17.05 4.82
CA THR A 147 2.77 -17.01 3.35
C THR A 147 4.14 -16.68 2.76
N SER A 148 4.89 -15.76 3.36
CA SER A 148 6.26 -15.41 2.96
C SER A 148 7.21 -16.59 3.11
N THR A 149 7.08 -17.34 4.21
CA THR A 149 7.88 -18.54 4.47
C THR A 149 7.57 -19.64 3.44
N ALA A 150 6.28 -19.87 3.18
CA ALA A 150 5.80 -20.77 2.14
C ALA A 150 6.34 -20.39 0.75
N PHE A 151 6.25 -19.12 0.37
CA PHE A 151 6.75 -18.59 -0.88
C PHE A 151 8.27 -18.78 -1.00
N GLY A 152 9.02 -18.38 0.02
CA GLY A 152 10.48 -18.54 0.06
C GLY A 152 10.90 -20.00 -0.11
N TYR A 153 10.22 -20.93 0.56
CA TYR A 153 10.47 -22.37 0.41
C TYR A 153 10.17 -22.88 -1.01
N ALA A 154 9.04 -22.50 -1.60
CA ALA A 154 8.68 -22.92 -2.95
C ALA A 154 9.65 -22.37 -4.01
N VAL A 155 10.03 -21.09 -3.91
CA VAL A 155 11.02 -20.45 -4.78
C VAL A 155 12.39 -21.09 -4.60
N PHE A 156 12.80 -21.39 -3.37
CA PHE A 156 14.06 -22.08 -3.09
C PHE A 156 14.13 -23.44 -3.79
N LEU A 157 13.07 -24.25 -3.71
CA LEU A 157 13.00 -25.53 -4.43
C LEU A 157 13.01 -25.36 -5.95
N LEU A 158 12.35 -24.32 -6.48
CA LEU A 158 12.38 -24.01 -7.91
C LEU A 158 13.78 -23.59 -8.37
N LEU A 159 14.49 -22.78 -7.60
CA LEU A 159 15.87 -22.37 -7.90
C LEU A 159 16.81 -23.59 -7.91
N LEU A 160 16.69 -24.49 -6.94
CA LEU A 160 17.43 -25.75 -6.94
C LEU A 160 17.08 -26.59 -8.17
N ALA A 161 15.79 -26.72 -8.52
CA ALA A 161 15.38 -27.45 -9.71
C ALA A 161 15.93 -26.82 -11.00
N ALA A 162 15.96 -25.49 -11.10
CA ALA A 162 16.52 -24.77 -12.24
C ALA A 162 18.04 -25.01 -12.37
N ILE A 163 18.77 -25.03 -11.24
CA ILE A 163 20.19 -25.41 -11.23
C ILE A 163 20.37 -26.83 -11.75
N HIS A 164 19.56 -27.80 -11.30
CA HIS A 164 19.61 -29.16 -11.82
C HIS A 164 19.39 -29.22 -13.34
N VAL A 165 18.42 -28.47 -13.86
CA VAL A 165 18.14 -28.39 -15.31
C VAL A 165 19.30 -27.75 -16.07
N CYS A 166 19.87 -26.65 -15.56
CA CYS A 166 20.98 -25.93 -16.21
C CYS A 166 22.27 -26.76 -16.27
N PHE A 167 22.52 -27.62 -15.28
CA PHE A 167 23.71 -28.48 -15.23
C PHE A 167 23.44 -29.92 -15.71
N GLU A 168 22.28 -30.18 -16.34
CA GLU A 168 21.88 -31.51 -16.85
C GLU A 168 21.91 -32.62 -15.79
N ILE A 169 21.68 -32.26 -14.52
CA ILE A 169 21.58 -33.19 -13.39
C ILE A 169 20.17 -33.75 -13.37
N PRO A 170 19.97 -35.06 -13.14
CA PRO A 170 18.63 -35.60 -12.93
C PRO A 170 17.92 -34.85 -11.79
N VAL A 171 16.76 -34.28 -12.11
CA VAL A 171 15.86 -33.64 -11.15
C VAL A 171 15.19 -34.77 -10.37
N TYR A 172 15.55 -34.91 -9.10
CA TYR A 172 14.93 -35.87 -8.18
C TYR A 172 14.47 -35.12 -6.94
N LEU A 173 13.16 -34.99 -6.78
CA LEU A 173 12.56 -34.33 -5.64
C LEU A 173 12.33 -35.35 -4.51
N HIS A 174 12.94 -35.11 -3.35
CA HIS A 174 12.78 -35.99 -2.20
C HIS A 174 11.31 -36.10 -1.76
N TRP A 175 10.90 -37.27 -1.25
CA TRP A 175 9.51 -37.54 -0.86
C TRP A 175 8.99 -36.59 0.23
N LEU A 176 9.87 -36.12 1.13
CA LEU A 176 9.52 -35.10 2.11
C LEU A 176 9.08 -33.78 1.44
N HIS A 177 9.84 -33.31 0.44
CA HIS A 177 9.48 -32.11 -0.30
C HIS A 177 8.19 -32.30 -1.10
N LYS A 178 7.97 -33.50 -1.66
CA LYS A 178 6.70 -33.86 -2.33
C LYS A 178 5.51 -33.70 -1.38
N ILE A 179 5.61 -34.24 -0.16
CA ILE A 179 4.56 -34.07 0.87
C ILE A 179 4.38 -32.60 1.23
N LEU A 180 5.47 -31.88 1.50
CA LEU A 180 5.42 -30.46 1.87
C LEU A 180 4.79 -29.60 0.77
N VAL A 181 5.08 -29.86 -0.51
CA VAL A 181 4.44 -29.17 -1.64
C VAL A 181 2.94 -29.44 -1.71
N VAL A 182 2.52 -30.69 -1.47
CA VAL A 182 1.08 -31.03 -1.42
C VAL A 182 0.39 -30.36 -0.24
N LEU A 183 0.99 -30.41 0.95
CA LEU A 183 0.45 -29.72 2.14
C LEU A 183 0.36 -28.22 1.91
N LEU A 184 1.34 -27.62 1.23
CA LEU A 184 1.34 -26.22 0.89
C LEU A 184 0.19 -25.86 -0.07
N LEU A 185 0.01 -26.63 -1.13
CA LEU A 185 -1.09 -26.44 -2.09
C LEU A 185 -2.46 -26.59 -1.41
N CYS A 186 -2.66 -27.65 -0.62
CA CYS A 186 -3.90 -27.88 0.12
C CYS A 186 -4.17 -26.79 1.16
N GLY A 187 -3.16 -26.38 1.93
CA GLY A 187 -3.27 -25.33 2.94
C GLY A 187 -3.61 -23.97 2.33
N CYS A 188 -2.87 -23.54 1.30
CA CYS A 188 -3.18 -22.30 0.60
C CYS A 188 -4.58 -22.34 -0.04
N THR A 189 -5.01 -23.47 -0.59
CA THR A 189 -6.37 -23.63 -1.15
C THR A 189 -7.43 -23.47 -0.06
N ALA A 190 -7.26 -24.11 1.08
CA ALA A 190 -8.16 -23.96 2.22
C ALA A 190 -8.22 -22.51 2.71
N CYS A 191 -7.06 -21.83 2.81
CA CYS A 191 -7.01 -20.42 3.18
C CYS A 191 -7.71 -19.50 2.16
N VAL A 192 -7.51 -19.72 0.86
CA VAL A 192 -8.18 -18.95 -0.21
C VAL A 192 -9.69 -19.11 -0.11
N VAL A 193 -10.19 -20.35 0.01
CA VAL A 193 -11.63 -20.62 0.12
C VAL A 193 -12.21 -19.99 1.39
N LEU A 194 -11.49 -20.10 2.52
CA LEU A 194 -11.90 -19.52 3.78
C LEU A 194 -11.99 -17.99 3.70
N ILE A 195 -10.94 -17.31 3.21
CA ILE A 195 -10.94 -15.85 3.07
C ILE A 195 -11.98 -15.39 2.04
N GLN A 196 -12.23 -16.16 0.98
CA GLN A 196 -13.26 -15.81 -0.01
C GLN A 196 -14.67 -15.80 0.62
N GLN A 197 -14.95 -16.72 1.55
CA GLN A 197 -16.22 -16.77 2.24
C GLN A 197 -16.36 -15.70 3.32
N LEU A 198 -15.25 -15.35 3.98
CA LEU A 198 -15.26 -14.46 5.14
C LEU A 198 -15.06 -12.98 4.78
N TRP A 199 -14.24 -12.69 3.77
CA TRP A 199 -13.80 -11.33 3.44
C TRP A 199 -13.66 -11.14 1.93
N LEU A 200 -14.81 -11.04 1.25
CA LEU A 200 -14.91 -10.87 -0.20
C LEU A 200 -14.24 -9.56 -0.70
N ASP A 201 -14.24 -8.52 0.12
CA ASP A 201 -13.70 -7.20 -0.26
C ASP A 201 -12.19 -7.24 -0.52
N GLY A 202 -11.43 -8.06 0.23
CA GLY A 202 -10.00 -8.26 -0.03
C GLY A 202 -9.73 -8.78 -1.45
N PHE A 203 -10.59 -9.65 -1.99
CA PHE A 203 -10.45 -10.13 -3.38
C PHE A 203 -10.79 -9.06 -4.42
N ARG A 204 -11.71 -8.14 -4.11
CA ARG A 204 -12.00 -6.99 -4.98
C ARG A 204 -10.79 -6.07 -5.08
N LEU A 205 -10.10 -5.83 -3.97
CA LEU A 205 -8.86 -5.04 -3.95
C LEU A 205 -7.73 -5.74 -4.72
N ALA A 206 -7.56 -7.04 -4.53
CA ALA A 206 -6.59 -7.83 -5.29
C ALA A 206 -6.84 -7.76 -6.81
N TRP A 207 -8.10 -7.86 -7.23
CA TRP A 207 -8.50 -7.71 -8.63
C TRP A 207 -8.21 -6.31 -9.17
N LEU A 208 -8.58 -5.25 -8.43
CA LEU A 208 -8.28 -3.87 -8.82
C LEU A 208 -6.76 -3.64 -8.95
N SER A 209 -5.99 -4.20 -8.02
CA SER A 209 -4.54 -4.12 -8.07
C SER A 209 -3.96 -4.86 -9.28
N LEU A 210 -4.52 -6.01 -9.68
CA LEU A 210 -4.12 -6.71 -10.92
C LEU A 210 -4.37 -5.87 -12.17
N GLN A 211 -5.46 -5.10 -12.23
CA GLN A 211 -5.73 -4.16 -13.32
C GLN A 211 -4.71 -3.01 -13.37
N MET A 212 -4.28 -2.52 -12.20
CA MET A 212 -3.27 -1.47 -12.10
C MET A 212 -1.85 -1.99 -12.40
N THR A 213 -1.51 -3.19 -11.92
CA THR A 213 -0.18 -3.80 -12.05
C THR A 213 -0.01 -4.62 -13.33
N GLY A 214 -1.09 -4.91 -14.04
CA GLY A 214 -1.13 -5.71 -15.26
C GLY A 214 -0.04 -5.35 -16.28
N PRO A 215 0.17 -4.08 -16.66
CA PRO A 215 1.23 -3.70 -17.61
C PRO A 215 2.64 -4.07 -17.11
N TRP A 216 2.89 -3.97 -15.81
CA TRP A 216 4.18 -4.30 -15.21
C TRP A 216 4.37 -5.82 -15.09
N LEU A 217 3.32 -6.55 -14.74
CA LEU A 217 3.32 -8.02 -14.74
C LEU A 217 3.57 -8.56 -16.15
N HIS A 218 2.99 -7.93 -17.17
CA HIS A 218 3.23 -8.25 -18.58
C HIS A 218 4.69 -8.02 -18.98
N LEU A 219 5.25 -6.84 -18.69
CA LEU A 219 6.66 -6.56 -18.95
C LEU A 219 7.59 -7.55 -18.23
N GLY A 220 7.27 -7.90 -16.98
CA GLY A 220 7.98 -8.93 -16.22
C GLY A 220 7.91 -10.30 -16.88
N ALA A 221 6.72 -10.72 -17.35
CA ALA A 221 6.53 -11.99 -18.04
C ALA A 221 7.31 -12.07 -19.37
N VAL A 222 7.31 -10.99 -20.16
CA VAL A 222 8.12 -10.89 -21.39
C VAL A 222 9.61 -10.96 -21.08
N GLY A 223 10.07 -10.23 -20.06
CA GLY A 223 11.45 -10.28 -19.58
C GLY A 223 11.86 -11.69 -19.16
N LEU A 224 11.02 -12.37 -18.37
CA LEU A 224 11.23 -13.74 -17.93
C LEU A 224 11.33 -14.72 -19.11
N MET A 225 10.38 -14.66 -20.06
CA MET A 225 10.39 -15.51 -21.24
C MET A 225 11.61 -15.27 -22.14
N THR A 226 12.09 -14.03 -22.18
CA THR A 226 13.32 -13.68 -22.91
C THR A 226 14.54 -14.33 -22.28
N VAL A 227 14.68 -14.25 -20.94
CA VAL A 227 15.79 -14.89 -20.21
C VAL A 227 15.72 -16.43 -20.33
N CYS A 228 14.52 -17.00 -20.21
CA CYS A 228 14.32 -18.46 -20.31
C CYS A 228 14.49 -19.01 -21.74
N SER A 229 14.48 -18.17 -22.77
CA SER A 229 14.53 -18.60 -24.18
C SER A 229 15.74 -19.47 -24.51
N TRP A 230 16.94 -19.10 -24.01
CA TRP A 230 18.17 -19.87 -24.25
C TRP A 230 18.12 -21.26 -23.61
N VAL A 231 17.60 -21.35 -22.37
CA VAL A 231 17.47 -22.63 -21.66
C VAL A 231 16.48 -23.54 -22.39
N ILE A 232 15.35 -22.99 -22.82
CA ILE A 232 14.33 -23.71 -23.60
C ILE A 232 14.91 -24.19 -24.93
N ALA A 233 15.66 -23.35 -25.65
CA ALA A 233 16.30 -23.71 -26.91
C ALA A 233 17.33 -24.84 -26.74
N GLY A 234 18.12 -24.80 -25.65
CA GLY A 234 19.07 -25.87 -25.31
C GLY A 234 18.38 -27.21 -25.06
N GLN A 235 17.29 -27.21 -24.28
CA GLN A 235 16.50 -28.43 -24.03
C GLN A 235 15.82 -28.93 -25.30
N TRP A 236 15.30 -28.03 -26.14
CA TRP A 236 14.68 -28.36 -27.42
C TRP A 236 15.65 -29.08 -28.36
N ALA A 237 16.90 -28.64 -28.43
CA ALA A 237 17.94 -29.27 -29.25
C ALA A 237 18.28 -30.71 -28.82
N GLN A 238 18.03 -31.07 -27.55
CA GLN A 238 18.28 -32.41 -27.00
C GLN A 238 17.11 -33.38 -27.19
N VAL A 239 15.94 -32.90 -27.59
CA VAL A 239 14.74 -33.73 -27.80
C VAL A 239 14.95 -34.64 -29.01
N ARG A 240 14.78 -35.96 -28.81
CA ARG A 240 15.06 -36.98 -29.85
C ARG A 240 13.96 -37.16 -30.89
N THR A 241 12.72 -36.77 -30.57
CA THR A 241 11.55 -37.01 -31.43
C THR A 241 11.08 -35.72 -32.07
N LEU A 242 10.96 -35.72 -33.41
CA LEU A 242 10.50 -34.58 -34.19
C LEU A 242 9.13 -34.07 -33.73
N ALA A 243 8.20 -34.99 -33.43
CA ALA A 243 6.88 -34.64 -32.93
C ALA A 243 6.94 -33.83 -31.62
N LEU A 244 7.85 -34.18 -30.70
CA LEU A 244 8.01 -33.48 -29.44
C LEU A 244 8.76 -32.14 -29.62
N GLN A 245 9.70 -32.06 -30.57
CA GLN A 245 10.33 -30.79 -30.96
C GLN A 245 9.30 -29.81 -31.53
N ILE A 246 8.45 -30.25 -32.45
CA ILE A 246 7.39 -29.42 -33.03
C ILE A 246 6.42 -28.98 -31.92
N PHE A 247 6.02 -29.89 -31.03
CA PHE A 247 5.14 -29.57 -29.91
C PHE A 247 5.71 -28.43 -29.04
N TRP A 248 6.95 -28.54 -28.57
CA TRP A 248 7.56 -27.52 -27.71
C TRP A 248 7.79 -26.19 -28.42
N PHE A 249 8.13 -26.23 -29.71
CA PHE A 249 8.28 -25.02 -30.52
C PHE A 249 6.96 -24.28 -30.68
N VAL A 250 5.89 -24.99 -31.06
CA VAL A 250 4.54 -24.42 -31.18
C VAL A 250 4.04 -23.92 -29.83
N PHE A 251 4.29 -24.66 -28.74
CA PHE A 251 3.94 -24.23 -27.39
C PHE A 251 4.62 -22.90 -27.01
N TYR A 252 5.94 -22.78 -27.25
CA TYR A 252 6.67 -21.54 -26.98
C TYR A 252 6.14 -20.36 -27.82
N LEU A 253 5.90 -20.58 -29.12
CA LEU A 253 5.30 -19.56 -29.98
C LEU A 253 3.89 -19.16 -29.53
N GLY A 254 3.09 -20.11 -29.06
CA GLY A 254 1.77 -19.85 -28.48
C GLY A 254 1.84 -18.96 -27.24
N VAL A 255 2.77 -19.26 -26.32
CA VAL A 255 3.00 -18.44 -25.12
C VAL A 255 3.48 -17.03 -25.50
N MET A 256 4.44 -16.90 -26.41
CA MET A 256 4.94 -15.61 -26.87
C MET A 256 3.86 -14.80 -27.61
N GLY A 257 3.04 -15.45 -28.44
CA GLY A 257 1.90 -14.84 -29.11
C GLY A 257 0.84 -14.36 -28.11
N GLY A 258 0.53 -15.18 -27.11
CA GLY A 258 -0.36 -14.79 -26.00
C GLY A 258 0.16 -13.58 -25.24
N LEU A 259 1.45 -13.56 -24.89
CA LEU A 259 2.09 -12.39 -24.28
C LEU A 259 2.05 -11.17 -25.21
N TYR A 260 2.26 -11.33 -26.51
CA TYR A 260 2.21 -10.21 -27.45
C TYR A 260 0.81 -9.57 -27.53
N VAL A 261 -0.25 -10.38 -27.45
CA VAL A 261 -1.65 -9.91 -27.51
C VAL A 261 -2.17 -9.46 -26.14
N ALA A 262 -1.59 -9.93 -25.04
CA ALA A 262 -2.02 -9.64 -23.67
C ALA A 262 -2.28 -8.14 -23.37
N PRO A 263 -1.49 -7.16 -23.85
CA PRO A 263 -1.77 -5.74 -23.63
C PRO A 263 -3.15 -5.27 -24.10
N LEU A 264 -3.76 -5.92 -25.10
CA LEU A 264 -5.10 -5.60 -25.56
C LEU A 264 -6.20 -5.95 -24.55
N PHE A 265 -5.90 -6.84 -23.60
CA PHE A 265 -6.83 -7.30 -22.56
C PHE A 265 -6.56 -6.69 -21.19
N ILE A 266 -5.50 -5.90 -21.04
CA ILE A 266 -5.17 -5.23 -19.78
C ILE A 266 -6.03 -3.96 -19.68
N THR A 267 -7.11 -4.03 -18.92
CA THR A 267 -7.89 -2.86 -18.55
C THR A 267 -7.23 -2.18 -17.35
N SER A 268 -6.98 -0.87 -17.45
CA SER A 268 -6.46 -0.09 -16.33
C SER A 268 -7.46 1.02 -15.98
N PRO A 269 -7.87 1.13 -14.70
CA PRO A 269 -8.76 2.20 -14.25
C PRO A 269 -8.10 3.59 -14.33
N CYS A 270 -6.83 3.69 -14.70
CA CYS A 270 -6.17 4.97 -14.94
C CYS A 270 -6.50 5.59 -16.32
N PHE A 271 -7.06 4.82 -17.26
CA PHE A 271 -7.41 5.27 -18.61
C PHE A 271 -8.92 5.25 -18.82
N ILE A 272 -9.64 5.97 -17.96
CA ILE A 272 -11.09 6.11 -18.04
C ILE A 272 -11.43 7.40 -18.79
N THR A 273 -12.40 7.35 -19.70
CA THR A 273 -12.90 8.52 -20.43
C THR A 273 -13.66 9.45 -19.48
N VAL A 274 -13.76 10.75 -19.80
CA VAL A 274 -14.33 11.75 -18.88
C VAL A 274 -15.77 11.41 -18.46
N ASP A 275 -16.55 10.80 -19.35
CA ASP A 275 -17.92 10.33 -19.14
C ASP A 275 -18.04 9.14 -18.17
N GLN A 276 -16.96 8.40 -17.96
CA GLN A 276 -16.91 7.23 -17.08
C GLN A 276 -16.23 7.53 -15.73
N GLN A 277 -15.80 8.77 -15.48
CA GLN A 277 -15.11 9.12 -14.24
C GLN A 277 -16.06 9.00 -13.04
N PRO A 278 -15.63 8.37 -11.94
CA PRO A 278 -16.40 8.37 -10.70
C PRO A 278 -16.51 9.81 -10.17
N GLN A 279 -17.46 10.02 -9.26
CA GLN A 279 -17.58 11.30 -8.56
C GLN A 279 -16.22 11.68 -7.96
N LYS A 280 -15.83 12.95 -8.11
CA LYS A 280 -14.58 13.45 -7.53
C LYS A 280 -14.52 13.12 -6.04
N PRO A 281 -13.35 12.68 -5.53
CA PRO A 281 -13.22 12.38 -4.12
C PRO A 281 -13.54 13.62 -3.30
N LYS A 282 -14.17 13.37 -2.14
CA LYS A 282 -14.39 14.38 -1.12
C LYS A 282 -13.04 14.91 -0.63
N ILE A 283 -12.92 16.23 -0.48
CA ILE A 283 -11.69 16.88 -0.03
C ILE A 283 -11.82 17.20 1.46
N GLY A 284 -10.74 16.93 2.20
CA GLY A 284 -10.59 17.30 3.61
C GLY A 284 -9.47 18.31 3.80
N GLY A 285 -9.69 19.29 4.67
CA GLY A 285 -8.70 20.28 5.06
C GLY A 285 -7.85 19.77 6.22
N HIS A 286 -6.67 19.22 5.93
CA HIS A 286 -5.67 18.82 6.93
C HIS A 286 -5.14 20.04 7.70
N ARG A 287 -5.46 20.13 8.99
CA ARG A 287 -5.26 21.30 9.85
C ARG A 287 -5.90 22.58 9.29
N GLY A 288 -7.00 22.40 8.55
CA GLY A 288 -7.65 23.40 7.71
C GLY A 288 -6.99 23.52 6.32
N ALA A 289 -6.62 24.74 5.93
CA ALA A 289 -5.95 25.04 4.67
C ALA A 289 -4.57 25.67 4.94
N PRO A 290 -3.55 24.87 5.32
CA PRO A 290 -2.25 25.38 5.78
C PRO A 290 -1.48 26.15 4.71
N MET A 291 -1.79 25.99 3.42
CA MET A 291 -1.22 26.83 2.36
C MET A 291 -1.81 28.26 2.30
N LEU A 292 -2.97 28.46 2.93
CA LEU A 292 -3.78 29.66 2.84
C LEU A 292 -3.82 30.46 4.15
N ALA A 293 -3.63 29.80 5.29
CA ALA A 293 -3.64 30.39 6.63
C ALA A 293 -2.87 29.48 7.62
N PRO A 294 -2.47 29.98 8.81
CA PRO A 294 -1.71 29.20 9.78
C PRO A 294 -2.49 27.95 10.24
N GLU A 295 -1.84 26.79 10.23
CA GLU A 295 -2.44 25.51 10.62
C GLU A 295 -3.11 25.55 12.01
N ASN A 296 -4.15 24.74 12.21
CA ASN A 296 -4.88 24.62 13.49
C ASN A 296 -5.45 25.95 14.03
N THR A 297 -5.79 26.89 13.15
CA THR A 297 -6.50 28.13 13.47
C THR A 297 -7.90 28.16 12.85
N LEU A 298 -8.84 28.88 13.46
CA LEU A 298 -10.18 29.10 12.90
C LEU A 298 -10.12 29.69 11.49
N LEU A 299 -9.14 30.57 11.22
CA LEU A 299 -8.93 31.13 9.89
C LEU A 299 -8.53 30.06 8.85
N SER A 300 -7.72 29.08 9.25
CA SER A 300 -7.34 27.96 8.38
C SER A 300 -8.51 27.03 8.09
N PHE A 301 -9.33 26.72 9.10
CA PHE A 301 -10.53 25.91 8.88
C PHE A 301 -11.56 26.63 8.01
N GLN A 302 -11.78 27.93 8.25
CA GLN A 302 -12.65 28.74 7.39
C GLN A 302 -12.14 28.75 5.95
N ALA A 303 -10.82 28.95 5.75
CA ALA A 303 -10.23 28.91 4.42
C ALA A 303 -10.43 27.54 3.74
N ALA A 304 -10.39 26.43 4.47
CA ALA A 304 -10.70 25.12 3.90
C ALA A 304 -12.17 25.01 3.47
N ILE A 305 -13.10 25.46 4.31
CA ILE A 305 -14.54 25.48 4.03
C ILE A 305 -14.84 26.34 2.80
N ASP A 306 -14.26 27.55 2.73
CA ASP A 306 -14.40 28.47 1.61
C ASP A 306 -13.87 27.87 0.29
N ASN A 307 -13.00 26.86 0.37
CA ASN A 307 -12.46 26.10 -0.77
C ASN A 307 -13.17 24.74 -0.96
N ASN A 308 -14.43 24.62 -0.52
CA ASN A 308 -15.28 23.43 -0.67
C ASN A 308 -14.74 22.16 0.00
N ALA A 309 -13.97 22.29 1.10
CA ALA A 309 -13.64 21.14 1.93
C ALA A 309 -14.93 20.58 2.58
N THR A 310 -15.17 19.29 2.37
CA THR A 310 -16.33 18.58 2.94
C THR A 310 -16.09 18.10 4.38
N MET A 311 -14.85 18.24 4.83
CA MET A 311 -14.40 17.91 6.17
C MET A 311 -13.17 18.74 6.53
N ILE A 312 -12.98 18.95 7.83
CA ILE A 312 -11.81 19.63 8.39
C ILE A 312 -11.19 18.72 9.44
N GLU A 313 -9.88 18.62 9.41
CA GLU A 313 -9.08 17.82 10.33
C GLU A 313 -8.28 18.75 11.26
N THR A 314 -8.08 18.35 12.52
CA THR A 314 -7.28 19.09 13.50
C THR A 314 -6.57 18.17 14.48
N ASP A 315 -5.51 18.67 15.10
CA ASP A 315 -4.80 18.00 16.19
C ASP A 315 -5.30 18.49 17.56
N VAL A 316 -5.66 17.58 18.47
CA VAL A 316 -6.20 17.90 19.80
C VAL A 316 -5.25 17.45 20.91
N GLN A 317 -4.98 18.38 21.83
CA GLN A 317 -4.30 18.16 23.10
C GLN A 317 -5.17 18.67 24.25
N ILE A 318 -4.89 18.24 25.49
CA ILE A 318 -5.60 18.69 26.70
C ILE A 318 -4.65 19.54 27.53
N SER A 319 -5.05 20.76 27.88
CA SER A 319 -4.28 21.65 28.75
C SER A 319 -4.27 21.16 30.21
N ILE A 320 -3.38 21.73 31.05
CA ILE A 320 -3.24 21.30 32.44
C ILE A 320 -4.49 21.61 33.29
N ASP A 321 -5.27 22.60 32.89
CA ASP A 321 -6.58 22.95 33.43
C ASP A 321 -7.75 22.19 32.76
N GLY A 322 -7.45 21.21 31.89
CA GLY A 322 -8.43 20.27 31.34
C GLY A 322 -9.16 20.75 30.09
N VAL A 323 -8.73 21.83 29.44
CA VAL A 323 -9.41 22.35 28.24
C VAL A 323 -8.78 21.76 26.97
N PRO A 324 -9.55 21.07 26.12
CA PRO A 324 -9.03 20.60 24.84
C PRO A 324 -8.72 21.77 23.89
N PHE A 325 -7.52 21.79 23.34
CA PHE A 325 -6.99 22.86 22.48
C PHE A 325 -6.31 22.28 21.23
N LEU A 326 -6.11 23.15 20.23
CA LEU A 326 -5.64 22.74 18.92
C LEU A 326 -4.12 22.92 18.79
N MET A 327 -3.38 21.82 18.69
CA MET A 327 -1.92 21.84 18.53
C MET A 327 -1.39 20.49 18.06
N HIS A 328 -0.62 20.50 16.97
CA HIS A 328 0.05 19.31 16.44
C HIS A 328 1.31 18.95 17.24
N ASP A 329 2.15 19.94 17.50
CA ASP A 329 3.48 19.70 18.05
C ASP A 329 3.38 19.44 19.57
N GLY A 330 4.31 18.65 20.10
CA GLY A 330 4.43 18.47 21.56
C GLY A 330 4.90 19.73 22.30
N ASP A 331 5.47 20.71 21.60
CA ASP A 331 5.89 22.01 22.12
C ASP A 331 5.29 23.17 21.30
N LEU A 332 5.55 24.41 21.72
CA LEU A 332 4.91 25.61 21.14
C LEU A 332 5.84 26.43 20.24
N ARG A 333 7.04 25.94 19.92
CA ARG A 333 8.12 26.77 19.35
C ARG A 333 7.92 27.13 17.89
N ARG A 334 7.43 26.17 17.11
CA ARG A 334 7.32 26.33 15.65
C ARG A 334 6.17 27.26 15.25
N THR A 335 5.03 27.11 15.91
CA THR A 335 3.76 27.70 15.49
C THR A 335 3.29 28.83 16.41
N THR A 336 4.10 29.25 17.38
CA THR A 336 3.75 30.36 18.27
C THR A 336 4.94 31.26 18.59
N ASN A 337 4.69 32.37 19.31
CA ASN A 337 5.74 33.23 19.86
C ASN A 337 6.12 32.90 21.32
N ILE A 338 6.10 31.62 21.70
CA ILE A 338 6.42 31.14 23.06
C ILE A 338 7.72 31.70 23.63
N ALA A 339 8.76 31.86 22.79
CA ALA A 339 10.06 32.39 23.20
C ALA A 339 10.01 33.85 23.67
N GLU A 340 9.03 34.62 23.19
CA GLU A 340 8.83 36.02 23.60
C GLU A 340 7.98 36.11 24.87
N VAL A 341 6.94 35.28 24.99
CA VAL A 341 5.95 35.39 26.07
C VAL A 341 6.36 34.61 27.33
N PHE A 342 6.96 33.44 27.17
CA PHE A 342 7.41 32.57 28.26
C PHE A 342 8.81 31.99 28.00
N PRO A 343 9.87 32.81 28.03
CA PRO A 343 11.23 32.39 27.66
C PRO A 343 11.78 31.23 28.50
N ASN A 344 11.32 31.08 29.74
CA ASN A 344 11.77 30.01 30.65
C ASN A 344 11.02 28.68 30.46
N ARG A 345 9.98 28.65 29.62
CA ARG A 345 9.12 27.46 29.40
C ARG A 345 9.07 27.03 27.93
N VAL A 346 10.02 27.48 27.12
CA VAL A 346 10.05 27.28 25.65
C VAL A 346 10.10 25.80 25.25
N ASN A 347 10.67 24.95 26.09
CA ASN A 347 10.81 23.51 25.85
C ASN A 347 9.78 22.68 26.62
N ASP A 348 8.88 23.33 27.36
CA ASP A 348 7.83 22.61 28.08
C ASP A 348 6.83 22.02 27.08
N ASN A 349 6.24 20.89 27.45
CA ASN A 349 5.20 20.28 26.64
C ASN A 349 3.96 21.18 26.61
N ALA A 350 3.33 21.35 25.45
CA ALA A 350 2.18 22.24 25.26
C ALA A 350 1.01 21.94 26.21
N ALA A 351 0.78 20.67 26.54
CA ALA A 351 -0.26 20.24 27.49
C ALA A 351 -0.01 20.71 28.94
N THR A 352 1.20 21.15 29.29
CA THR A 352 1.51 21.63 30.66
C THR A 352 1.12 23.10 30.91
N PHE A 353 0.61 23.79 29.89
CA PHE A 353 0.15 25.17 30.00
C PHE A 353 -1.35 25.21 30.28
N ASN A 354 -1.82 26.26 30.98
CA ASN A 354 -3.25 26.54 31.11
C ASN A 354 -3.80 27.13 29.80
N ILE A 355 -5.10 27.01 29.53
CA ILE A 355 -5.69 27.60 28.32
C ILE A 355 -5.55 29.13 28.29
N SER A 356 -5.60 29.78 29.46
CA SER A 356 -5.39 31.22 29.58
C SER A 356 -3.96 31.64 29.23
N GLU A 357 -2.97 30.77 29.45
CA GLU A 357 -1.58 30.98 29.01
C GLU A 357 -1.45 30.79 27.51
N LEU A 358 -2.02 29.70 26.97
CA LEU A 358 -2.01 29.38 25.54
C LEU A 358 -2.68 30.49 24.70
N LYS A 359 -3.79 31.07 25.18
CA LYS A 359 -4.48 32.18 24.50
C LYS A 359 -3.68 33.48 24.46
N ARG A 360 -2.63 33.65 25.28
CA ARG A 360 -1.71 34.81 25.19
C ARG A 360 -0.73 34.68 24.03
N LEU A 361 -0.54 33.47 23.50
CA LEU A 361 0.39 33.22 22.41
C LEU A 361 -0.23 33.60 21.07
N ASN A 362 0.61 34.15 20.20
CA ASN A 362 0.25 34.41 18.81
C ASN A 362 0.54 33.19 17.96
N ALA A 363 -0.49 32.61 17.35
CA ALA A 363 -0.41 31.39 16.55
C ALA A 363 -0.35 31.64 15.02
N GLY A 364 -0.10 32.88 14.59
CA GLY A 364 -0.20 33.24 13.16
C GLY A 364 0.95 34.06 12.59
N LYS A 365 1.68 34.84 13.38
CA LYS A 365 2.84 35.62 12.91
C LYS A 365 3.93 34.74 12.31
N TRP A 366 4.17 33.56 12.88
CA TRP A 366 5.16 32.60 12.39
C TRP A 366 4.95 32.27 10.91
N PHE A 367 3.68 32.13 10.48
CA PHE A 367 3.32 31.81 9.10
C PHE A 367 3.77 32.90 8.12
N LEU A 368 3.61 34.17 8.50
CA LEU A 368 4.04 35.32 7.69
C LEU A 368 5.56 35.48 7.66
N GLN A 369 6.23 35.15 8.77
CA GLN A 369 7.68 35.30 8.91
C GLN A 369 8.45 34.20 8.20
N THR A 370 7.97 32.96 8.30
CA THR A 370 8.64 31.78 7.74
C THR A 370 8.22 31.45 6.31
N ASP A 371 7.04 31.92 5.88
CA ASP A 371 6.43 31.64 4.58
C ASP A 371 6.59 30.17 4.15
N PRO A 372 6.04 29.22 4.94
CA PRO A 372 6.35 27.79 4.81
C PRO A 372 5.98 27.21 3.44
N PHE A 373 5.07 27.86 2.71
CA PHE A 373 4.56 27.42 1.42
C PHE A 373 4.85 28.40 0.26
N GLY A 374 5.55 29.51 0.51
CA GLY A 374 5.82 30.53 -0.52
C GLY A 374 4.57 31.28 -0.99
N THR A 375 3.54 31.40 -0.14
CA THR A 375 2.24 32.00 -0.49
C THR A 375 2.05 33.40 0.05
N VAL A 376 2.89 33.85 1.00
CA VAL A 376 2.74 35.15 1.68
C VAL A 376 2.94 36.34 0.73
N GLY A 377 3.81 36.19 -0.27
CA GLY A 377 4.11 37.23 -1.26
C GLY A 377 2.87 37.75 -2.02
N GLY A 378 1.92 36.87 -2.32
CA GLY A 378 0.68 37.21 -3.04
C GLY A 378 -0.49 37.67 -2.17
N MET A 379 -0.32 37.75 -0.85
CA MET A 379 -1.42 38.07 0.07
C MET A 379 -1.67 39.58 0.21
N SER A 380 -2.95 39.97 0.27
CA SER A 380 -3.34 41.35 0.57
C SER A 380 -2.98 41.76 2.00
N ALA A 381 -2.81 43.07 2.22
CA ALA A 381 -2.49 43.62 3.55
C ALA A 381 -3.55 43.24 4.61
N ARG A 382 -4.83 43.25 4.24
CA ARG A 382 -5.95 42.82 5.10
C ARG A 382 -5.80 41.36 5.52
N ARG A 383 -5.47 40.46 4.58
CA ARG A 383 -5.27 39.04 4.87
C ARG A 383 -4.08 38.82 5.79
N ARG A 384 -2.97 39.53 5.57
CA ARG A 384 -1.81 39.49 6.47
C ARG A 384 -2.17 39.95 7.88
N ALA A 385 -2.99 40.99 8.04
CA ALA A 385 -3.44 41.45 9.35
C ALA A 385 -4.30 40.38 10.08
N LEU A 386 -5.22 39.72 9.36
CA LEU A 386 -6.01 38.62 9.93
C LEU A 386 -5.12 37.45 10.38
N ILE A 387 -4.17 37.05 9.53
CA ILE A 387 -3.21 35.99 9.85
C ILE A 387 -2.34 36.37 11.06
N ALA A 388 -1.87 37.61 11.12
CA ALA A 388 -1.04 38.09 12.23
C ALA A 388 -1.81 38.13 13.56
N ASN A 389 -3.14 38.09 13.54
CA ASN A 389 -4.01 38.17 14.72
C ASN A 389 -4.72 36.84 15.02
N GLN A 390 -3.99 35.72 14.91
CA GLN A 390 -4.49 34.40 15.34
C GLN A 390 -3.91 34.02 16.71
N SER A 391 -4.73 33.33 17.52
CA SER A 391 -4.34 32.71 18.80
C SER A 391 -4.47 31.19 18.72
N VAL A 392 -3.95 30.47 19.71
CA VAL A 392 -4.21 29.03 19.86
C VAL A 392 -5.73 28.80 20.01
N GLY A 393 -6.30 27.94 19.17
CA GLY A 393 -7.72 27.63 19.15
C GLY A 393 -8.12 26.62 20.23
N THR A 394 -9.38 26.66 20.65
CA THR A 394 -9.96 25.59 21.48
C THR A 394 -10.67 24.56 20.60
N PHE A 395 -10.78 23.32 21.08
CA PHE A 395 -11.56 22.31 20.39
C PHE A 395 -13.05 22.69 20.31
N GLN A 396 -13.57 23.36 21.34
CA GLN A 396 -14.94 23.88 21.34
C GLN A 396 -15.21 24.82 20.16
N ASP A 397 -14.33 25.81 19.94
CA ASP A 397 -14.49 26.78 18.86
C ASP A 397 -14.46 26.10 17.48
N PHE A 398 -13.62 25.08 17.34
CA PHE A 398 -13.54 24.26 16.14
C PHE A 398 -14.80 23.43 15.89
N LEU A 399 -15.34 22.74 16.92
CA LEU A 399 -16.58 21.98 16.80
C LEU A 399 -17.78 22.90 16.49
N GLN A 400 -17.82 24.09 17.08
CA GLN A 400 -18.85 25.10 16.77
C GLN A 400 -18.75 25.59 15.32
N LEU A 401 -17.54 25.84 14.82
CA LEU A 401 -17.31 26.20 13.43
C LEU A 401 -17.79 25.08 12.49
N ALA A 402 -17.41 23.84 12.78
CA ALA A 402 -17.83 22.68 12.00
C ALA A 402 -19.36 22.53 11.97
N ASN A 403 -20.02 22.71 13.12
CA ASN A 403 -21.47 22.68 13.22
C ASN A 403 -22.14 23.79 12.39
N LYS A 404 -21.64 25.02 12.50
CA LYS A 404 -22.15 26.20 11.80
C LYS A 404 -22.17 26.01 10.29
N TYR A 405 -21.12 25.41 9.73
CA TYR A 405 -20.98 25.18 8.28
C TYR A 405 -21.39 23.77 7.84
N ASN A 406 -21.90 22.95 8.77
CA ASN A 406 -22.34 21.59 8.50
C ASN A 406 -21.25 20.73 7.83
N VAL A 407 -20.00 20.87 8.26
CA VAL A 407 -18.86 20.09 7.75
C VAL A 407 -18.47 18.98 8.73
N ARG A 408 -17.93 17.88 8.19
CA ARG A 408 -17.47 16.75 9.02
C ARG A 408 -16.15 17.09 9.70
N VAL A 409 -15.96 16.53 10.87
CA VAL A 409 -14.77 16.69 11.69
C VAL A 409 -13.95 15.42 11.65
N ILE A 410 -12.65 15.57 11.45
CA ILE A 410 -11.65 14.59 11.82
C ILE A 410 -10.78 15.21 12.91
N PHE A 411 -10.30 14.43 13.87
CA PHE A 411 -9.21 14.89 14.72
C PHE A 411 -8.26 13.78 15.13
N ASP A 412 -7.00 14.16 15.29
CA ASP A 412 -5.96 13.35 15.93
C ASP A 412 -5.91 13.72 17.43
N LEU A 413 -5.83 12.72 18.30
CA LEU A 413 -5.80 12.93 19.75
C LEU A 413 -4.42 12.56 20.32
N TYR A 414 -3.74 13.53 20.92
CA TYR A 414 -2.41 13.34 21.46
C TYR A 414 -2.44 13.08 22.97
N PRO A 415 -1.76 12.03 23.47
CA PRO A 415 -1.71 11.74 24.89
C PRO A 415 -0.88 12.81 25.63
N PRO A 416 -1.42 13.41 26.72
CA PRO A 416 -0.64 14.32 27.55
C PRO A 416 0.60 13.65 28.16
N PRO A 417 1.63 14.39 28.61
CA PRO A 417 2.83 13.80 29.22
C PRO A 417 2.55 13.10 30.55
N ARG A 418 3.46 12.21 30.97
CA ARG A 418 3.38 11.54 32.28
C ARG A 418 3.35 12.57 33.41
N GLY A 419 2.46 12.38 34.38
CA GLY A 419 2.23 13.31 35.49
C GLY A 419 1.13 14.34 35.22
N HIS A 420 0.63 14.46 33.99
CA HIS A 420 -0.53 15.27 33.68
C HIS A 420 -1.81 14.68 34.30
N PRO A 421 -2.73 15.48 34.88
CA PRO A 421 -3.95 14.98 35.53
C PRO A 421 -4.82 14.11 34.62
N PHE A 422 -4.84 14.43 33.32
CA PHE A 422 -5.65 13.74 32.32
C PHE A 422 -4.91 12.61 31.57
N HIS A 423 -3.64 12.31 31.91
CA HIS A 423 -2.83 11.35 31.15
C HIS A 423 -3.49 9.96 31.03
N LYS A 424 -4.21 9.50 32.06
CA LYS A 424 -4.81 8.15 32.09
C LYS A 424 -6.19 8.08 31.43
N ASN A 425 -6.91 9.20 31.31
CA ASN A 425 -8.30 9.25 30.88
C ASN A 425 -8.55 10.24 29.73
N PHE A 426 -7.50 10.73 29.05
CA PHE A 426 -7.60 11.74 28.00
C PHE A 426 -8.58 11.36 26.88
N ALA A 427 -8.61 10.09 26.46
CA ALA A 427 -9.53 9.58 25.44
C ALA A 427 -10.99 9.70 25.90
N ASN A 428 -11.34 9.11 27.05
CA ASN A 428 -12.69 9.19 27.61
C ASN A 428 -13.11 10.63 27.92
N TYR A 429 -12.17 11.46 28.38
CA TYR A 429 -12.41 12.87 28.64
C TYR A 429 -12.78 13.62 27.34
N THR A 430 -12.01 13.40 26.27
CA THR A 430 -12.26 14.01 24.96
C THR A 430 -13.56 13.50 24.34
N LEU A 431 -13.86 12.21 24.47
CA LEU A 431 -15.13 11.63 24.05
C LEU A 431 -16.32 12.34 24.72
N ASN A 432 -16.30 12.40 26.06
CA ASN A 432 -17.35 13.08 26.81
C ASN A 432 -17.47 14.56 26.42
N PHE A 433 -16.35 15.21 26.12
CA PHE A 433 -16.34 16.59 25.62
C PHE A 433 -17.07 16.71 24.27
N VAL A 434 -16.80 15.82 23.32
CA VAL A 434 -17.48 15.79 22.01
C VAL A 434 -18.97 15.52 22.18
N LEU A 435 -19.36 14.53 22.99
CA LEU A 435 -20.78 14.20 23.25
C LEU A 435 -21.54 15.39 23.84
N ASN A 436 -20.89 16.16 24.70
CA ASN A 436 -21.47 17.34 25.34
C ASN A 436 -21.39 18.61 24.47
N SER A 437 -20.74 18.59 23.31
CA SER A 437 -20.56 19.76 22.45
C SER A 437 -21.84 20.20 21.71
N GLY A 438 -22.90 19.37 21.73
CA GLY A 438 -24.16 19.64 21.04
C GLY A 438 -24.15 19.37 19.54
N LEU A 439 -23.11 18.68 19.03
CA LEU A 439 -23.10 18.21 17.65
C LEU A 439 -24.17 17.12 17.45
N PRO A 440 -25.01 17.20 16.40
CA PRO A 440 -26.02 16.18 16.13
C PRO A 440 -25.35 14.83 15.89
N GLN A 441 -25.63 13.86 16.77
CA GLN A 441 -25.20 12.49 16.55
C GLN A 441 -26.12 11.83 15.52
N SER A 442 -25.52 11.19 14.53
CA SER A 442 -26.26 10.38 13.56
C SER A 442 -26.47 8.99 14.15
N SER A 443 -27.71 8.51 14.17
CA SER A 443 -28.00 7.12 14.51
C SER A 443 -27.65 6.13 13.39
N ASN A 444 -27.24 6.63 12.21
CA ASN A 444 -26.82 5.81 11.08
C ASN A 444 -25.29 5.64 11.09
N PRO A 445 -24.77 4.40 11.21
CA PRO A 445 -23.33 4.12 11.29
C PRO A 445 -22.55 4.59 10.04
N PHE A 446 -23.21 4.78 8.90
CA PHE A 446 -22.57 5.26 7.67
C PHE A 446 -22.57 6.79 7.51
N HIS A 447 -23.04 7.53 8.52
CA HIS A 447 -23.18 8.99 8.50
C HIS A 447 -22.53 9.63 9.74
N TYR A 448 -21.23 9.41 9.94
CA TYR A 448 -20.49 10.06 11.02
C TYR A 448 -20.31 11.57 10.77
N ARG A 449 -20.49 12.37 11.83
CA ARG A 449 -20.14 13.80 11.83
C ARG A 449 -18.73 14.05 12.37
N VAL A 450 -18.26 13.21 13.27
CA VAL A 450 -16.98 13.32 13.95
C VAL A 450 -16.27 11.98 13.82
N LEU A 451 -15.02 12.01 13.39
CA LEU A 451 -14.16 10.83 13.28
C LEU A 451 -12.88 11.10 14.05
N TRP A 452 -12.52 10.19 14.96
CA TRP A 452 -11.22 10.19 15.62
C TRP A 452 -10.29 9.25 14.86
N ILE A 453 -9.14 9.77 14.42
CA ILE A 453 -8.08 8.96 13.82
C ILE A 453 -6.97 8.77 14.86
N THR A 454 -6.55 7.53 15.06
CA THR A 454 -5.36 7.21 15.86
C THR A 454 -4.14 7.32 14.95
N THR A 455 -3.16 8.13 15.35
CA THR A 455 -1.95 8.35 14.55
C THR A 455 -1.07 7.10 14.56
N ASP A 456 -1.19 6.26 13.53
CA ASP A 456 -0.20 5.23 13.24
C ASP A 456 1.08 5.85 12.70
N VAL A 457 2.17 5.66 13.46
CA VAL A 457 3.54 6.11 13.16
C VAL A 457 4.08 5.54 11.84
N LEU A 458 3.41 4.55 11.21
CA LEU A 458 3.82 3.97 9.93
C LEU A 458 3.34 4.73 8.68
N SER A 459 2.41 5.68 8.82
CA SER A 459 1.86 6.48 7.70
C SER A 459 2.93 7.33 6.98
N GLY A 460 4.01 7.68 7.69
CA GLY A 460 5.08 8.55 7.18
C GLY A 460 5.92 7.95 6.04
N VAL A 461 6.05 6.62 5.97
CA VAL A 461 6.88 5.96 4.94
C VAL A 461 6.18 5.98 3.57
N CYS A 462 4.85 5.86 3.54
CA CYS A 462 4.06 5.92 2.32
C CYS A 462 3.95 7.36 1.77
N ILE A 463 3.93 8.37 2.64
CA ILE A 463 4.01 9.78 2.22
C ILE A 463 5.34 10.03 1.48
N ILE A 464 6.46 9.45 1.91
CA ILE A 464 7.76 9.63 1.23
C ILE A 464 7.76 8.95 -0.15
N VAL A 465 7.20 7.74 -0.30
CA VAL A 465 7.12 7.07 -1.61
C VAL A 465 6.18 7.80 -2.56
N CYS A 466 5.02 8.25 -2.09
CA CYS A 466 4.10 9.09 -2.87
C CYS A 466 4.68 10.47 -3.21
N PHE A 467 5.42 11.10 -2.28
CA PHE A 467 6.13 12.36 -2.54
C PHE A 467 7.30 12.17 -3.51
N LEU A 468 8.03 11.06 -3.48
CA LEU A 468 9.11 10.80 -4.45
C LEU A 468 8.54 10.57 -5.86
N VAL A 469 7.39 9.90 -5.97
CA VAL A 469 6.67 9.73 -7.24
C VAL A 469 6.05 11.05 -7.73
N GLN A 470 5.49 11.87 -6.85
CA GLN A 470 4.92 13.18 -7.21
C GLN A 470 5.99 14.26 -7.48
N ARG A 471 7.12 14.25 -6.77
CA ARG A 471 8.24 15.20 -6.98
C ARG A 471 8.93 14.98 -8.32
N ARG A 472 8.94 13.73 -8.84
CA ARG A 472 9.34 13.45 -10.24
C ARG A 472 8.39 14.06 -11.27
N ARG A 473 7.08 14.13 -11.00
CA ARG A 473 6.12 14.82 -11.89
C ARG A 473 6.31 16.35 -11.88
N LYS A 474 6.68 16.96 -10.74
CA LYS A 474 6.97 18.40 -10.66
C LYS A 474 8.25 18.81 -11.40
N ALA A 475 9.26 17.93 -11.46
CA ALA A 475 10.49 18.19 -12.22
C ALA A 475 10.27 18.21 -13.75
N CYS A 476 9.34 17.41 -14.29
CA CYS A 476 9.03 17.39 -15.72
C CYS A 476 8.04 18.48 -16.18
N ARG A 477 7.35 19.20 -15.27
CA ARG A 477 6.40 20.27 -15.60
C ARG A 477 6.97 21.69 -15.44
N ARG A 478 8.28 21.85 -15.32
CA ARG A 478 8.89 23.18 -15.13
C ARG A 478 8.93 24.06 -16.40
N ASN A 479 8.49 23.56 -17.56
CA ASN A 479 8.56 24.29 -18.84
C ASN A 479 7.20 24.71 -19.44
N HIS A 480 6.09 24.61 -18.70
CA HIS A 480 4.83 25.24 -19.13
C HIS A 480 4.09 25.82 -17.92
N VAL A 481 4.44 27.05 -17.57
CA VAL A 481 3.58 27.94 -16.80
C VAL A 481 2.67 28.61 -17.82
N GLU A 482 1.49 28.02 -18.06
CA GLU A 482 0.37 28.83 -18.55
C GLU A 482 -0.03 29.74 -17.40
N ASN A 483 0.10 31.05 -17.63
CA ASN A 483 -0.40 32.08 -16.73
C ASN A 483 -1.94 31.96 -16.68
N VAL A 484 -2.46 31.20 -15.71
CA VAL A 484 -3.85 31.33 -15.30
C VAL A 484 -3.98 32.70 -14.63
N ARG A 485 -4.39 33.67 -15.43
CA ARG A 485 -4.81 34.99 -14.97
C ARG A 485 -6.08 34.76 -14.15
N LEU A 486 -5.96 34.83 -12.83
CA LEU A 486 -7.12 35.02 -11.95
C LEU A 486 -7.65 36.42 -12.26
N GLU A 487 -8.67 36.50 -13.11
CA GLU A 487 -9.48 37.71 -13.19
C GLU A 487 -10.24 37.83 -11.88
N THR A 488 -9.73 38.71 -11.01
CA THR A 488 -10.42 39.20 -9.83
C THR A 488 -11.65 39.94 -10.31
N ILE A 489 -12.84 39.35 -10.15
CA ILE A 489 -14.07 40.14 -10.09
C ILE A 489 -14.06 40.80 -8.71
N GLU A 490 -13.53 42.02 -8.65
CA GLU A 490 -13.79 42.94 -7.55
C GLU A 490 -15.24 43.42 -7.70
N GLU A 491 -16.18 42.72 -7.06
CA GLU A 491 -17.45 43.35 -6.70
C GLU A 491 -17.31 43.89 -5.26
N GLU A 492 -17.36 45.23 -5.16
CA GLU A 492 -17.58 45.96 -3.92
C GLU A 492 -18.91 45.49 -3.29
N VAL A 493 -18.85 44.52 -2.37
CA VAL A 493 -20.02 44.20 -1.55
C VAL A 493 -20.09 45.18 -0.38
N SER A 494 -20.77 46.30 -0.63
CA SER A 494 -21.38 47.13 0.40
C SER A 494 -22.42 46.29 1.15
N PHE A 495 -22.33 46.21 2.48
CA PHE A 495 -23.32 45.54 3.32
C PHE A 495 -24.67 46.29 3.29
N PRO A 496 -25.80 45.63 2.95
CA PRO A 496 -27.12 46.11 3.31
C PRO A 496 -27.63 45.38 4.55
N SER A 497 -28.22 46.16 5.45
CA SER A 497 -28.98 45.76 6.63
C SER A 497 -30.16 44.84 6.29
N HIS A 498 -30.43 43.91 7.21
CA HIS A 498 -31.70 43.21 7.49
C HIS A 498 -32.77 43.18 6.40
N ASP A 499 -33.09 41.98 5.88
CA ASP A 499 -34.46 41.46 5.95
C ASP A 499 -34.52 39.96 5.61
N ASN A 500 -35.38 39.26 6.35
CA ASN A 500 -35.57 37.81 6.34
C ASN A 500 -36.77 37.44 5.44
N PRO A 501 -36.63 36.64 4.36
CA PRO A 501 -37.77 36.19 3.58
C PRO A 501 -37.99 34.68 3.72
N ARG A 502 -38.66 34.26 4.80
CA ARG A 502 -39.57 33.11 4.75
C ARG A 502 -40.99 33.64 4.53
N ARG A 503 -41.40 33.80 3.26
CA ARG A 503 -42.80 33.85 2.81
C ARG A 503 -42.87 34.08 1.30
N ARG A 504 -43.15 33.04 0.53
CA ARG A 504 -43.96 33.05 -0.70
C ARG A 504 -43.97 31.66 -1.31
N LEU A 505 -44.91 30.83 -0.88
CA LEU A 505 -45.58 29.85 -1.73
C LEU A 505 -46.99 29.71 -1.15
N LEU A 506 -47.90 30.54 -1.66
CA LEU A 506 -49.35 30.39 -1.57
C LEU A 506 -49.91 30.94 -2.88
N SER A 507 -50.26 30.04 -3.78
CA SER A 507 -51.40 30.18 -4.69
C SER A 507 -51.63 28.81 -5.29
N ASP A 508 -52.62 28.09 -4.77
CA ASP A 508 -53.72 27.52 -5.56
C ASP A 508 -54.75 26.96 -4.58
N ASN A 509 -55.93 27.59 -4.59
CA ASN A 509 -57.19 27.13 -3.97
C ASN A 509 -58.02 26.48 -5.12
N PRO A 510 -59.13 25.72 -4.88
CA PRO A 510 -60.12 25.99 -3.85
C PRO A 510 -60.86 24.79 -3.20
N ALA A 511 -61.62 25.13 -2.15
CA ALA A 511 -62.89 24.53 -1.69
C ALA A 511 -62.88 23.12 -1.10
N ASP A 512 -63.19 22.98 0.20
CA ASP A 512 -64.55 22.62 0.68
C ASP A 512 -64.57 22.26 2.20
N VAL A 513 -65.69 22.65 2.87
CA VAL A 513 -66.33 22.05 4.08
C VAL A 513 -65.56 22.16 5.42
N MET A 514 -65.93 23.06 6.34
CA MET A 514 -66.96 22.97 7.42
C MET A 514 -66.74 21.90 8.51
N ASP A 515 -67.02 22.34 9.75
CA ASP A 515 -67.34 21.59 10.98
C ASP A 515 -66.14 21.00 11.75
N GLU A 516 -66.13 20.85 13.07
CA GLU A 516 -66.74 21.46 14.27
C GLU A 516 -66.00 20.75 15.43
N ASP A 517 -65.85 21.44 16.56
CA ASP A 517 -65.92 20.92 17.94
C ASP A 517 -64.92 19.92 18.56
N GLU A 518 -64.51 20.35 19.78
CA GLU A 518 -64.50 19.59 21.06
C GLU A 518 -63.58 18.36 21.21
N ASP A 519 -63.16 17.92 22.40
CA ASP A 519 -62.85 18.46 23.73
C ASP A 519 -62.28 17.24 24.50
N GLU A 520 -61.62 17.47 25.65
CA GLU A 520 -61.26 16.48 26.68
C GLU A 520 -60.25 15.34 26.32
N GLY A 521 -59.39 14.81 27.20
CA GLY A 521 -59.30 14.83 28.65
C GLY A 521 -58.90 13.42 29.15
N LEU A 522 -58.05 13.36 30.19
CA LEU A 522 -57.58 12.18 30.94
C LEU A 522 -56.62 11.21 30.19
N GLY A 523 -55.50 10.74 30.74
CA GLY A 523 -55.06 10.60 32.13
C GLY A 523 -54.72 9.14 32.41
N SER A 524 -53.44 8.81 32.64
CA SER A 524 -53.05 7.76 33.60
C SER A 524 -51.53 7.74 33.79
N ALA A 525 -51.15 7.73 35.06
CA ALA A 525 -49.82 7.45 35.55
C ALA A 525 -49.68 5.96 35.82
N SER A 526 -48.49 5.37 35.60
CA SER A 526 -48.02 4.24 36.41
C SER A 526 -46.50 4.13 36.39
N LEU A 527 -45.96 3.99 37.60
CA LEU A 527 -44.57 3.72 37.97
C LEU A 527 -43.94 2.51 37.26
N GLY A 528 -42.61 2.52 37.16
CA GLY A 528 -41.81 1.30 36.99
C GLY A 528 -40.37 1.61 36.60
N GLY A 529 -39.44 1.53 37.57
CA GLY A 529 -38.04 1.85 37.37
C GLY A 529 -37.29 0.91 36.43
N THR A 530 -36.10 1.32 35.98
CA THR A 530 -35.13 0.42 35.36
C THR A 530 -33.70 0.89 35.64
N LEU A 531 -33.08 0.18 36.58
CA LEU A 531 -31.69 -0.29 36.62
C LEU A 531 -30.61 0.60 36.00
N ALA A 532 -29.82 1.21 36.89
CA ALA A 532 -28.45 1.59 36.61
C ALA A 532 -27.63 0.34 36.22
N PHE A 533 -27.07 0.34 35.01
CA PHE A 533 -26.00 -0.57 34.64
C PHE A 533 -24.67 0.13 34.90
N ASP A 534 -24.04 -0.22 36.02
CA ASP A 534 -22.60 -0.06 36.20
C ASP A 534 -21.89 -0.90 35.12
N MET A 535 -21.25 -0.24 34.16
CA MET A 535 -20.25 -0.88 33.30
C MET A 535 -18.87 -0.48 33.81
N ASP A 536 -18.30 -1.35 34.64
CA ASP A 536 -16.87 -1.41 34.91
C ASP A 536 -16.13 -1.76 33.60
N LEU A 537 -15.62 -0.74 32.90
CA LEU A 537 -14.71 -0.92 31.77
C LEU A 537 -13.31 -1.31 32.31
N PRO A 538 -12.72 -2.44 31.88
CA PRO A 538 -11.40 -2.84 32.33
C PRO A 538 -10.33 -1.90 31.78
N VAL A 539 -9.33 -1.62 32.62
CA VAL A 539 -8.12 -0.85 32.34
C VAL A 539 -7.40 -1.44 31.12
N VAL A 540 -7.53 -0.80 29.95
CA VAL A 540 -6.83 -1.17 28.72
C VAL A 540 -5.39 -0.67 28.79
N GLN A 541 -4.44 -1.60 28.83
CA GLN A 541 -3.03 -1.32 28.57
C GLN A 541 -2.82 -1.16 27.05
N HIS A 542 -2.35 0.02 26.65
CA HIS A 542 -1.65 0.38 25.41
C HIS A 542 -1.82 -0.55 24.20
N GLU A 543 -2.72 -0.21 23.27
CA GLU A 543 -2.46 0.06 21.83
C GLU A 543 -3.78 0.39 21.12
N GLU A 544 -3.68 1.34 20.18
CA GLU A 544 -4.72 2.25 19.70
C GLU A 544 -5.53 1.67 18.52
N VAL A 545 -6.82 2.02 18.46
CA VAL A 545 -7.81 1.63 17.43
C VAL A 545 -8.50 2.92 16.97
N ALA A 546 -8.73 3.11 15.67
CA ALA A 546 -9.64 4.14 15.20
C ALA A 546 -11.06 3.86 15.73
N VAL A 547 -11.51 4.64 16.71
CA VAL A 547 -12.85 4.48 17.31
C VAL A 547 -13.81 5.42 16.59
N GLU A 548 -14.78 4.85 15.88
CA GLU A 548 -15.96 5.59 15.43
C GLU A 548 -16.76 6.02 16.67
N LEU A 549 -16.97 7.32 16.86
CA LEU A 549 -17.61 7.92 18.04
C LEU A 549 -19.10 8.21 17.84
#